data_AF-A0A4V3B3L0-F1
#
_entry.id   AF-A0A4V3B3L0-F1
#
_cell.length_a   1.000
_cell.length_b   1.000
_cell.length_c   1.000
_cell.angle_alpha   90.00
_cell.angle_beta   90.00
_cell.angle_gamma   90.00
#
_symmetry.space_group_name_H-M   'P 1'
#
loop_
_entity.id
_entity.type
_entity.pdbx_description
1 polymer ?
#
loop_
_entity_poly.entity_id
_entity_poly.type
_entity_poly.pdbx_seq_one_letter_code
_entity_poly.pdbx_strand_id
1 'polypeptide(L)'
;MIAWVDLVWSAAGAAVGAPISAAMGTLPERNATRGVSLRAAQHQARAETDWRVRELLQDFFRPQSPSGSRRSGDDDAGALIVAAFILVVVVGLYARFVIPIAVAMFLLSAICMLVTVCVFGVLWWRRVFNGRANGWLLTLTVLYAGVGALVALWLVEPPLHGVVTDAAAAVEKDGLGAVIPFLVPLLFQLVGAVASFALLVSSIGLCIANVTSVLIAVRAWGFRWLWRPLFWAARWTTGRWAAAVMISLGILAPMLASGLALDWAYQLSE
;
A
#
# COMPACT_ATOMS: atom_id res chain seq x y z
N MET A 1 27.54 -8.71 6.04
CA MET A 1 26.40 -7.77 5.87
C MET A 1 25.05 -8.51 5.76
N ILE A 2 24.99 -9.61 4.98
CA ILE A 2 23.78 -10.43 4.78
C ILE A 2 23.17 -10.99 6.09
N ALA A 3 24.00 -11.52 7.00
CA ALA A 3 23.52 -12.08 8.27
C ALA A 3 22.82 -11.08 9.21
N TRP A 4 23.16 -9.79 9.14
CA TRP A 4 22.50 -8.75 9.95
C TRP A 4 21.13 -8.39 9.40
N VAL A 5 20.98 -8.38 8.08
CA VAL A 5 19.69 -8.15 7.41
C VAL A 5 18.75 -9.30 7.70
N ASP A 6 19.22 -10.54 7.61
CA ASP A 6 18.41 -11.73 7.93
C ASP A 6 18.02 -11.80 9.41
N LEU A 7 18.92 -11.41 10.32
CA LEU A 7 18.63 -11.31 11.76
C LEU A 7 17.58 -10.23 12.05
N VAL A 8 17.68 -9.06 11.40
CA VAL A 8 16.69 -7.98 11.58
C VAL A 8 15.33 -8.38 11.01
N TRP A 9 15.29 -9.04 9.86
CA TRP A 9 14.03 -9.53 9.28
C TRP A 9 13.38 -10.64 10.10
N SER A 10 14.17 -11.59 10.60
CA SER A 10 13.68 -12.66 11.47
C SER A 10 13.26 -12.13 12.85
N ALA A 11 14.02 -11.20 13.43
CA ALA A 11 13.66 -10.55 14.69
C ALA A 11 12.41 -9.66 14.55
N ALA A 12 12.28 -8.88 13.47
CA ALA A 12 11.08 -8.11 13.18
C ALA A 12 9.87 -9.03 12.92
N GLY A 13 10.08 -10.11 12.16
CA GLY A 13 9.07 -11.13 11.92
C GLY A 13 8.60 -11.82 13.20
N ALA A 14 9.53 -12.18 14.10
CA ALA A 14 9.22 -12.75 15.41
C ALA A 14 8.54 -11.72 16.34
N ALA A 15 8.99 -10.47 16.34
CA ALA A 15 8.43 -9.39 17.15
C ALA A 15 6.99 -9.05 16.74
N VAL A 16 6.63 -9.21 15.46
CA VAL A 16 5.27 -9.01 14.97
C VAL A 16 4.44 -10.31 15.06
N GLY A 17 5.04 -11.45 14.75
CA GLY A 17 4.38 -12.76 14.71
C GLY A 17 4.07 -13.35 16.07
N ALA A 18 4.93 -13.17 17.07
CA ALA A 18 4.71 -13.71 18.42
C ALA A 18 3.51 -13.06 19.14
N PRO A 19 3.31 -11.73 19.11
CA PRO A 19 2.08 -11.11 19.65
C PRO A 19 0.81 -11.56 18.92
N ILE A 20 0.86 -11.70 17.59
CA ILE A 20 -0.29 -12.17 16.80
C ILE A 20 -0.62 -13.62 17.15
N SER A 21 0.40 -14.49 17.23
CA SER A 21 0.26 -15.90 17.60
C SER A 21 -0.26 -16.07 19.02
N ALA A 22 0.27 -15.30 19.98
CA ALA A 22 -0.21 -15.29 21.37
C ALA A 22 -1.65 -14.77 21.50
N ALA A 23 -2.01 -13.74 20.74
CA ALA A 23 -3.38 -13.22 20.70
C ALA A 23 -4.36 -14.23 20.09
N MET A 24 -3.93 -14.99 19.08
CA MET A 24 -4.74 -16.05 18.47
C MET A 24 -4.86 -17.29 19.35
N GLY A 25 -3.81 -17.64 20.10
CA GLY A 25 -3.82 -18.74 21.06
C GLY A 25 -4.72 -18.50 22.29
N THR A 26 -4.99 -17.23 22.61
CA THR A 26 -5.79 -16.81 23.78
C THR A 26 -7.21 -16.37 23.42
N LEU A 27 -7.64 -16.59 22.16
CA LEU A 27 -9.02 -16.36 21.75
C LEU A 27 -9.94 -17.26 22.59
N PRO A 28 -10.88 -16.70 23.38
CA PRO A 28 -11.79 -17.50 24.16
C PRO A 28 -12.63 -18.37 23.22
N GLU A 29 -12.73 -19.67 23.50
CA GLU A 29 -13.79 -20.54 22.98
C GLU A 29 -15.12 -20.03 23.54
N ARG A 30 -15.70 -18.98 22.96
CA ARG A 30 -16.94 -18.41 23.50
C ARG A 30 -18.16 -18.93 22.74
N ASN A 31 -19.05 -19.52 23.53
CA ASN A 31 -20.41 -20.03 23.28
C ASN A 31 -21.41 -19.05 22.60
N ALA A 32 -21.01 -18.31 21.57
CA ALA A 32 -21.91 -17.50 20.78
C ALA A 32 -22.24 -18.25 19.48
N THR A 33 -23.48 -18.69 19.36
CA THR A 33 -24.08 -19.25 18.13
C THR A 33 -24.03 -18.31 16.92
N ARG A 34 -23.47 -17.08 17.04
CA ARG A 34 -23.23 -16.11 15.96
C ARG A 34 -21.93 -15.32 16.24
N GLY A 35 -20.92 -15.45 15.36
CA GLY A 35 -19.66 -14.69 15.44
C GLY A 35 -19.83 -13.17 15.31
N VAL A 36 -18.77 -12.41 15.61
CA VAL A 36 -18.81 -10.93 15.59
C VAL A 36 -18.88 -10.42 14.14
N SER A 37 -19.71 -9.40 13.88
CA SER A 37 -19.74 -8.73 12.58
C SER A 37 -18.61 -7.70 12.48
N LEU A 38 -17.87 -7.70 11.37
CA LEU A 38 -16.67 -6.89 11.19
C LEU A 38 -17.00 -5.38 11.17
N ARG A 39 -18.16 -5.00 10.59
CA ARG A 39 -18.66 -3.62 10.64
C ARG A 39 -18.95 -3.16 12.07
N ALA A 40 -19.58 -4.00 12.90
CA ALA A 40 -19.82 -3.65 14.31
C ALA A 40 -18.50 -3.54 15.09
N ALA A 41 -17.54 -4.44 14.82
CA ALA A 41 -16.21 -4.40 15.44
C ALA A 41 -15.46 -3.11 15.07
N GLN A 42 -15.49 -2.69 13.80
CA GLN A 42 -14.90 -1.42 13.36
C GLN A 42 -15.58 -0.21 14.02
N HIS A 43 -16.91 -0.19 14.12
CA HIS A 43 -17.63 0.89 14.81
C HIS A 43 -17.25 0.97 16.29
N GLN A 44 -17.18 -0.16 16.98
CA GLN A 44 -16.75 -0.23 18.38
C GLN A 44 -15.29 0.22 18.54
N ALA A 45 -14.39 -0.23 17.67
CA ALA A 45 -12.97 0.15 17.70
C ALA A 45 -12.77 1.65 17.44
N ARG A 46 -13.55 2.26 16.54
CA ARG A 46 -13.54 3.72 16.32
C ARG A 46 -13.99 4.46 17.57
N ALA A 47 -15.11 4.07 18.18
CA ALA A 47 -15.58 4.68 19.42
C ALA A 47 -14.53 4.61 20.56
N GLU A 48 -13.76 3.52 20.64
CA GLU A 48 -12.68 3.36 21.63
C GLU A 48 -11.37 4.10 21.28
N THR A 49 -11.20 4.58 20.04
CA THR A 49 -9.95 5.23 19.55
C THR A 49 -10.12 6.68 19.11
N ASP A 50 -11.35 7.21 19.04
CA ASP A 50 -11.63 8.55 18.54
C ASP A 50 -11.24 9.70 19.50
N TRP A 51 -10.92 9.40 20.76
CA TRP A 51 -10.57 10.38 21.78
C TRP A 51 -9.33 11.23 21.42
N ARG A 52 -8.32 10.69 20.72
CA ARG A 52 -7.12 11.44 20.30
C ARG A 52 -7.28 12.26 19.02
N VAL A 53 -8.26 11.93 18.20
CA VAL A 53 -8.50 12.61 16.90
C VAL A 53 -9.06 13.99 17.12
N ARG A 54 -9.90 14.12 18.16
CA ARG A 54 -10.47 15.39 18.57
C ARG A 54 -9.39 16.35 19.05
N GLU A 55 -8.39 15.86 19.79
CA GLU A 55 -7.22 16.63 20.21
C GLU A 55 -6.35 17.03 19.00
N LEU A 56 -6.06 16.08 18.11
CA LEU A 56 -5.20 16.33 16.93
C LEU A 56 -5.87 17.27 15.90
N LEU A 57 -7.20 17.18 15.73
CA LEU A 57 -7.99 18.12 14.93
C LEU A 57 -8.02 19.51 15.57
N GLN A 58 -8.08 19.61 16.90
CA GLN A 58 -8.02 20.91 17.59
C GLN A 58 -6.66 21.59 17.41
N ASP A 59 -5.57 20.81 17.38
CA ASP A 59 -4.23 21.35 17.11
C ASP A 59 -4.03 21.71 15.63
N PHE A 60 -4.59 20.95 14.69
CA PHE A 60 -4.49 21.22 13.24
C PHE A 60 -5.38 22.36 12.77
N PHE A 61 -6.58 22.53 13.35
CA PHE A 61 -7.48 23.64 13.03
C PHE A 61 -7.19 24.90 13.84
N ARG A 62 -6.06 24.95 14.57
CA ARG A 62 -5.56 26.19 15.15
C ARG A 62 -5.14 27.11 13.99
N PRO A 63 -5.82 28.26 13.78
CA PRO A 63 -5.60 29.07 12.59
C PRO A 63 -4.16 29.60 12.57
N GLN A 64 -3.34 29.05 11.69
CA GLN A 64 -2.09 29.69 11.29
C GLN A 64 -2.43 30.81 10.32
N SER A 65 -2.03 32.04 10.70
CA SER A 65 -2.18 33.21 9.83
C SER A 65 -1.45 32.97 8.50
N PRO A 66 -2.07 33.29 7.36
CA PRO A 66 -1.43 33.06 6.06
C PRO A 66 -0.32 34.10 5.86
N SER A 67 0.94 33.68 5.97
CA SER A 67 2.05 34.45 5.39
C SER A 67 2.07 34.18 3.89
N GLY A 68 1.33 35.00 3.15
CA GLY A 68 1.39 35.02 1.69
C GLY A 68 2.79 35.40 1.23
N SER A 69 3.45 34.49 0.52
CA SER A 69 4.52 34.87 -0.39
C SER A 69 4.08 34.48 -1.79
N ARG A 70 3.70 35.51 -2.56
CA ARG A 70 3.45 35.43 -3.99
C ARG A 70 4.83 35.44 -4.65
N ARG A 71 5.32 34.29 -5.10
CA ARG A 71 6.58 34.22 -5.87
C ARG A 71 6.34 34.79 -7.28
N SER A 72 7.23 35.69 -7.69
CA SER A 72 7.24 36.38 -8.98
C SER A 72 7.75 35.47 -10.09
N GLY A 73 7.07 35.48 -11.24
CA GLY A 73 7.26 34.56 -12.37
C GLY A 73 8.48 34.79 -13.27
N ASP A 74 9.66 35.04 -12.69
CA ASP A 74 10.96 35.00 -13.40
C ASP A 74 11.81 33.76 -13.03
N ASP A 75 11.43 33.03 -11.97
CA ASP A 75 12.11 31.80 -11.50
C ASP A 75 11.63 30.52 -12.23
N ASP A 76 10.61 30.63 -13.08
CA ASP A 76 9.89 29.47 -13.62
C ASP A 76 10.72 28.66 -14.63
N ALA A 77 11.57 29.31 -15.43
CA ALA A 77 12.43 28.61 -16.39
C ALA A 77 13.55 27.80 -15.71
N GLY A 78 14.18 28.38 -14.68
CA GLY A 78 15.18 27.69 -13.87
C GLY A 78 14.57 26.53 -13.10
N ALA A 79 13.38 26.73 -12.51
CA ALA A 79 12.64 25.67 -11.84
C ALA A 79 12.25 24.54 -12.80
N LEU A 80 11.87 24.87 -14.04
CA LEU A 80 11.48 23.89 -15.05
C LEU A 80 12.66 23.06 -15.56
N ILE A 81 13.83 23.67 -15.75
CA ILE A 81 15.08 22.95 -16.09
C ILE A 81 15.50 22.03 -14.95
N VAL A 82 15.46 22.50 -13.71
CA VAL A 82 15.76 21.67 -12.53
C VAL A 82 14.77 20.52 -12.40
N ALA A 83 13.47 20.77 -12.60
CA ALA A 83 12.45 19.73 -12.58
C ALA A 83 12.67 18.69 -13.69
N ALA A 84 13.01 19.11 -14.92
CA ALA A 84 13.31 18.22 -16.03
C ALA A 84 14.57 17.37 -15.74
N PHE A 85 15.61 17.96 -15.17
CA PHE A 85 16.81 17.21 -14.77
C PHE A 85 16.50 16.17 -13.69
N ILE A 86 15.76 16.55 -12.64
CA ILE A 86 15.31 15.63 -11.59
C ILE A 86 14.49 14.50 -12.19
N LEU A 87 13.59 14.80 -13.14
CA LEU A 87 12.77 13.80 -13.81
C LEU A 87 13.65 12.76 -14.54
N VAL A 88 14.63 13.20 -15.34
CA VAL A 88 15.54 12.30 -16.04
C VAL A 88 16.33 11.44 -15.06
N VAL A 89 16.82 12.02 -13.97
CA VAL A 89 17.54 11.28 -12.92
C VAL A 89 16.64 10.22 -12.27
N VAL A 90 15.42 10.60 -11.88
CA VAL A 90 14.45 9.69 -11.24
C VAL A 90 14.08 8.54 -12.18
N VAL A 91 13.79 8.84 -13.46
CA VAL A 91 13.42 7.81 -14.44
C VAL A 91 14.61 6.92 -14.78
N GLY A 92 15.82 7.47 -14.88
CA GLY A 92 17.03 6.68 -15.13
C GLY A 92 17.41 5.78 -13.95
N LEU A 93 17.25 6.26 -12.72
CA LEU A 93 17.37 5.42 -11.52
C LEU A 93 16.31 4.32 -11.51
N TYR A 94 15.07 4.66 -11.86
CA TYR A 94 14.00 3.68 -11.97
C TYR A 94 14.33 2.59 -13.01
N ALA A 95 14.74 2.95 -14.23
CA ALA A 95 15.12 1.98 -15.27
C ALA A 95 16.22 1.03 -14.79
N ARG A 96 17.22 1.55 -14.05
CA ARG A 96 18.30 0.74 -13.48
C ARG A 96 17.84 -0.21 -12.37
N PHE A 97 16.89 0.20 -11.55
CA PHE A 97 16.43 -0.54 -10.36
C PHE A 97 15.04 -1.18 -10.52
N VAL A 98 14.49 -1.22 -11.73
CA VAL A 98 13.15 -1.76 -12.00
C VAL A 98 12.99 -3.22 -11.58
N ILE A 99 13.99 -4.07 -11.84
CA ILE A 99 13.99 -5.49 -11.46
C ILE A 99 13.94 -5.65 -9.93
N PRO A 100 14.84 -5.05 -9.13
CA PRO A 100 14.75 -5.17 -7.68
C PRO A 100 13.49 -4.54 -7.10
N ILE A 101 12.97 -3.45 -7.69
CA ILE A 101 11.67 -2.87 -7.30
C ILE A 101 10.55 -3.88 -7.53
N ALA A 102 10.48 -4.48 -8.71
CA ALA A 102 9.48 -5.49 -9.05
C ALA A 102 9.56 -6.71 -8.12
N VAL A 103 10.76 -7.23 -7.86
CA VAL A 103 10.97 -8.35 -6.92
C VAL A 103 10.50 -7.98 -5.51
N ALA A 104 10.87 -6.80 -5.02
CA ALA A 104 10.44 -6.34 -3.70
C ALA A 104 8.91 -6.19 -3.61
N MET A 105 8.27 -5.63 -4.64
CA MET A 105 6.82 -5.49 -4.72
C MET A 105 6.11 -6.85 -4.79
N PHE A 106 6.64 -7.79 -5.57
CA PHE A 106 6.12 -9.15 -5.65
C PHE A 106 6.21 -9.87 -4.31
N LEU A 107 7.36 -9.82 -3.65
CA LEU A 107 7.56 -10.42 -2.32
C LEU A 107 6.65 -9.79 -1.28
N LEU A 108 6.54 -8.47 -1.26
CA LEU A 108 5.66 -7.74 -0.34
C LEU A 108 4.20 -8.13 -0.56
N SER A 109 3.76 -8.26 -1.82
CA SER A 109 2.43 -8.74 -2.17
C SER A 109 2.20 -10.18 -1.70
N ALA A 110 3.13 -11.09 -1.99
CA ALA A 110 3.03 -12.49 -1.59
C ALA A 110 2.96 -12.64 -0.07
N ILE A 111 3.80 -11.93 0.68
CA ILE A 111 3.77 -11.90 2.14
C ILE A 111 2.44 -11.33 2.64
N CYS A 112 1.97 -10.22 2.08
CA CYS A 112 0.69 -9.62 2.45
C CYS A 112 -0.47 -10.59 2.22
N MET A 113 -0.49 -11.28 1.08
CA MET A 113 -1.50 -12.29 0.75
C MET A 113 -1.44 -13.47 1.73
N LEU A 114 -0.25 -14.01 1.98
CA LEU A 114 -0.05 -15.13 2.91
C LEU A 114 -0.51 -14.78 4.32
N VAL A 115 -0.06 -13.64 4.86
CA VAL A 115 -0.41 -13.17 6.20
C VAL A 115 -1.92 -12.93 6.30
N THR A 116 -2.52 -12.28 5.31
CA THR A 116 -3.96 -12.02 5.27
C THR A 116 -4.75 -13.33 5.27
N VAL A 117 -4.42 -14.28 4.39
CA VAL A 117 -5.09 -15.58 4.30
C VAL A 117 -4.91 -16.38 5.59
N CYS A 118 -3.72 -16.43 6.17
CA CYS A 118 -3.46 -17.14 7.43
C CYS A 118 -4.23 -16.52 8.60
N VAL A 119 -4.13 -15.20 8.78
CA VAL A 119 -4.76 -14.51 9.91
C VAL A 119 -6.27 -14.63 9.85
N PHE A 120 -6.88 -14.36 8.69
CA PHE A 120 -8.31 -14.50 8.53
C PHE A 120 -8.76 -15.96 8.51
N GLY A 121 -7.95 -16.87 7.97
CA GLY A 121 -8.18 -18.32 8.03
C GLY A 121 -8.27 -18.81 9.48
N VAL A 122 -7.35 -18.39 10.35
CA VAL A 122 -7.37 -18.73 11.78
C VAL A 122 -8.61 -18.13 12.47
N LEU A 123 -8.92 -16.85 12.22
CA LEU A 123 -10.09 -16.20 12.80
C LEU A 123 -11.41 -16.85 12.33
N TRP A 124 -11.45 -17.36 11.09
CA TRP A 124 -12.59 -18.06 10.51
C TRP A 124 -12.75 -19.44 11.15
N TRP A 125 -11.65 -20.20 11.19
CA TRP A 125 -11.60 -21.53 11.79
C TRP A 125 -12.04 -21.51 13.25
N ARG A 126 -11.58 -20.52 14.01
CA ARG A 126 -11.97 -20.27 15.41
C ARG A 126 -13.38 -19.69 15.57
N ARG A 127 -14.15 -19.53 14.48
CA ARG A 127 -15.52 -18.97 14.44
C ARG A 127 -15.65 -17.59 15.08
N VAL A 128 -14.57 -16.80 15.08
CA VAL A 128 -14.52 -15.48 15.72
C VAL A 128 -15.35 -14.45 14.93
N PHE A 129 -15.39 -14.58 13.60
CA PHE A 129 -16.17 -13.69 12.74
C PHE A 129 -17.27 -14.41 11.95
N ASN A 130 -18.34 -13.67 11.66
CA ASN A 130 -19.42 -14.15 10.79
C ASN A 130 -19.11 -13.80 9.32
N GLY A 131 -18.50 -14.74 8.61
CA GLY A 131 -17.92 -14.57 7.27
C GLY A 131 -18.92 -14.51 6.11
N ARG A 132 -20.17 -14.94 6.29
CA ARG A 132 -21.21 -14.78 5.25
C ARG A 132 -21.55 -13.32 4.94
N ALA A 133 -21.39 -12.40 5.91
CA ALA A 133 -21.74 -10.99 5.73
C ALA A 133 -20.53 -10.07 5.44
N ASN A 134 -19.30 -10.54 5.72
CA ASN A 134 -18.10 -9.70 5.72
C ASN A 134 -16.95 -10.23 4.85
N GLY A 135 -17.14 -11.35 4.14
CA GLY A 135 -16.12 -11.93 3.27
C GLY A 135 -15.59 -10.97 2.20
N TRP A 136 -16.42 -10.04 1.72
CA TRP A 136 -16.05 -9.06 0.69
C TRP A 136 -14.86 -8.16 1.07
N LEU A 137 -14.73 -7.76 2.34
CA LEU A 137 -13.60 -6.94 2.80
C LEU A 137 -12.28 -7.73 2.79
N LEU A 138 -12.35 -9.06 2.97
CA LEU A 138 -11.21 -9.96 2.86
C LEU A 138 -10.84 -10.18 1.39
N THR A 139 -11.84 -10.34 0.55
CA THR A 139 -11.67 -10.43 -0.90
C THR A 139 -10.95 -9.20 -1.42
N LEU A 140 -11.29 -8.00 -0.96
CA LEU A 140 -10.61 -6.76 -1.37
C LEU A 140 -9.12 -6.73 -1.00
N THR A 141 -8.74 -7.10 0.22
CA THR A 141 -7.31 -7.15 0.60
C THR A 141 -6.50 -8.12 -0.25
N VAL A 142 -7.10 -9.28 -0.59
CA VAL A 142 -6.47 -10.29 -1.45
C VAL A 142 -6.40 -9.81 -2.90
N LEU A 143 -7.47 -9.18 -3.41
CA LEU A 143 -7.49 -8.60 -4.75
C LEU A 143 -6.42 -7.51 -4.90
N TYR A 144 -6.28 -6.61 -3.92
CA TYR A 144 -5.25 -5.56 -3.97
C TYR A 144 -3.82 -6.13 -3.91
N ALA A 145 -3.58 -7.17 -3.11
CA ALA A 145 -2.31 -7.89 -3.17
C ALA A 145 -2.10 -8.51 -4.56
N GLY A 146 -3.11 -9.20 -5.10
CA GLY A 146 -3.07 -9.76 -6.45
C GLY A 146 -2.74 -8.74 -7.54
N VAL A 147 -3.36 -7.55 -7.50
CA VAL A 147 -3.02 -6.42 -8.39
C VAL A 147 -1.57 -6.00 -8.20
N GLY A 148 -1.08 -5.92 -6.96
CA GLY A 148 0.32 -5.61 -6.68
C GLY A 148 1.31 -6.62 -7.28
N ALA A 149 1.00 -7.92 -7.20
CA ALA A 149 1.80 -8.98 -7.81
C ALA A 149 1.74 -8.93 -9.35
N LEU A 150 0.56 -8.69 -9.92
CA LEU A 150 0.37 -8.55 -11.36
C LEU A 150 1.16 -7.36 -11.91
N VAL A 151 1.06 -6.20 -11.27
CA VAL A 151 1.84 -5.02 -11.63
C VAL A 151 3.33 -5.33 -11.53
N ALA A 152 3.80 -6.00 -10.47
CA ALA A 152 5.21 -6.38 -10.35
C ALA A 152 5.70 -7.22 -11.53
N LEU A 153 4.89 -8.17 -12.02
CA LEU A 153 5.22 -8.94 -13.23
C LEU A 153 5.27 -8.05 -14.47
N TRP A 154 4.27 -7.18 -14.65
CA TRP A 154 4.20 -6.28 -15.80
C TRP A 154 5.25 -5.16 -15.80
N LEU A 155 5.86 -4.84 -14.64
CA LEU A 155 7.00 -3.92 -14.60
C LEU A 155 8.28 -4.57 -15.18
N VAL A 156 8.41 -5.89 -15.12
CA VAL A 156 9.55 -6.62 -15.71
C VAL A 156 9.28 -6.94 -17.18
N GLU A 157 8.08 -7.45 -17.45
CA GLU A 157 7.64 -7.84 -18.80
C GLU A 157 6.32 -7.12 -19.11
N PRO A 158 6.38 -5.87 -19.60
CA PRO A 158 5.19 -5.12 -19.97
C PRO A 158 4.51 -5.79 -21.16
N PRO A 159 3.20 -6.05 -21.12
CA PRO A 159 2.47 -6.66 -22.23
C PRO A 159 2.42 -5.75 -23.47
N LEU A 160 2.51 -4.43 -23.29
CA LEU A 160 2.58 -3.44 -24.37
C LEU A 160 3.75 -2.47 -24.10
N HIS A 161 4.43 -2.05 -25.16
CA HIS A 161 5.56 -1.09 -25.11
C HIS A 161 6.68 -1.49 -24.13
N GLY A 162 7.10 -2.75 -24.17
CA GLY A 162 8.20 -3.28 -23.36
C GLY A 162 9.55 -2.66 -23.71
N VAL A 163 9.92 -1.57 -23.03
CA VAL A 163 11.18 -0.83 -23.26
C VAL A 163 12.15 -0.85 -22.08
N VAL A 164 11.78 -1.53 -21.00
CA VAL A 164 12.48 -1.47 -19.71
C VAL A 164 13.89 -2.05 -19.79
N THR A 165 14.06 -3.19 -20.45
CA THR A 165 15.36 -3.86 -20.63
C THR A 165 16.28 -3.03 -21.51
N ASP A 166 15.73 -2.44 -22.58
CA ASP A 166 16.48 -1.65 -23.54
C ASP A 166 16.92 -0.31 -22.94
N ALA A 167 16.04 0.33 -22.16
CA ALA A 167 16.36 1.53 -21.42
C ALA A 167 17.39 1.28 -20.32
N ALA A 168 17.29 0.15 -19.59
CA ALA A 168 18.27 -0.22 -18.57
C ALA A 168 19.66 -0.43 -19.19
N ALA A 169 19.74 -1.13 -20.33
CA ALA A 169 20.99 -1.33 -21.08
C ALA A 169 21.55 -0.01 -21.63
N ALA A 170 20.69 0.89 -22.12
CA ALA A 170 21.09 2.21 -22.61
C ALA A 170 21.64 3.09 -21.48
N VAL A 171 21.03 3.07 -20.29
CA VAL A 171 21.52 3.78 -19.09
C VAL A 171 22.88 3.27 -18.64
N GLU A 172 23.09 1.96 -18.68
CA GLU A 172 24.35 1.33 -18.26
C GLU A 172 25.49 1.69 -19.22
N LYS A 173 25.20 1.77 -20.53
CA LYS A 173 26.20 2.02 -21.56
C LYS A 173 26.52 3.51 -21.77
N ASP A 174 25.48 4.34 -21.89
CA ASP A 174 25.58 5.73 -22.36
C ASP A 174 25.20 6.75 -21.25
N GLY A 175 24.90 6.28 -20.04
CA GLY A 175 24.56 7.10 -18.87
C GLY A 175 23.09 7.55 -18.83
N LEU A 176 22.73 8.37 -17.83
CA LEU A 176 21.33 8.77 -17.56
C LEU A 176 20.66 9.53 -18.72
N GLY A 177 21.44 10.19 -19.59
CA GLY A 177 20.91 10.92 -20.75
C GLY A 177 20.29 10.02 -21.82
N ALA A 178 20.65 8.73 -21.85
CA ALA A 178 20.14 7.76 -22.82
C ALA A 178 18.68 7.33 -22.56
N VAL A 179 18.08 7.80 -21.46
CA VAL A 179 16.68 7.54 -21.06
C VAL A 179 15.68 8.38 -21.83
N ILE A 180 16.11 9.53 -22.37
CA ILE A 180 15.23 10.51 -23.04
C ILE A 180 14.27 9.88 -24.07
N PRO A 181 14.69 9.00 -25.00
CA PRO A 181 13.77 8.37 -25.94
C PRO A 181 12.74 7.42 -25.29
N PHE A 182 13.03 6.92 -24.09
CA PHE A 182 12.17 6.00 -23.33
C PHE A 182 11.42 6.71 -22.18
N LEU A 183 11.54 8.04 -22.07
CA LEU A 183 11.08 8.78 -20.90
C LEU A 183 9.57 8.64 -20.69
N VAL A 184 8.78 8.78 -21.75
CA VAL A 184 7.31 8.71 -21.69
C VAL A 184 6.83 7.33 -21.21
N PRO A 185 7.18 6.20 -21.84
CA PRO A 185 6.74 4.87 -21.37
C PRO A 185 7.24 4.54 -19.96
N LEU A 186 8.49 4.90 -19.61
CA LEU A 186 9.03 4.66 -18.28
C LEU A 186 8.35 5.51 -17.19
N LEU A 187 7.91 6.73 -17.51
CA LEU A 187 7.13 7.56 -16.59
C LEU A 187 5.79 6.93 -16.26
N PHE A 188 5.07 6.43 -17.26
CA PHE A 188 3.80 5.74 -17.05
C PHE A 188 3.99 4.50 -16.16
N GLN A 189 5.02 3.69 -16.42
CA GLN A 189 5.34 2.53 -15.58
C GLN A 189 5.76 2.91 -14.16
N LEU A 190 6.57 3.95 -13.99
CA LEU A 190 6.96 4.47 -12.68
C LEU A 190 5.74 4.92 -11.88
N VAL A 191 4.81 5.66 -12.50
CA VAL A 191 3.56 6.08 -11.84
C VAL A 191 2.71 4.85 -11.51
N GLY A 192 2.64 3.85 -12.39
CA GLY A 192 1.99 2.57 -12.12
C GLY A 192 2.59 1.82 -10.94
N ALA A 193 3.92 1.79 -10.82
CA ALA A 193 4.64 1.18 -9.71
C ALA A 193 4.35 1.90 -8.39
N VAL A 194 4.39 3.24 -8.37
CA VAL A 194 4.06 4.06 -7.19
C VAL A 194 2.61 3.86 -6.76
N ALA A 195 1.68 3.86 -7.71
CA ALA A 195 0.26 3.62 -7.46
C ALA A 195 0.02 2.23 -6.86
N SER A 196 0.67 1.20 -7.41
CA SER A 196 0.61 -0.18 -6.90
C SER A 196 1.24 -0.32 -5.51
N PHE A 197 2.36 0.35 -5.25
CA PHE A 197 2.97 0.38 -3.93
C PHE A 197 2.06 1.04 -2.88
N ALA A 198 1.45 2.19 -3.21
CA ALA A 198 0.49 2.86 -2.36
C ALA A 198 -0.75 1.97 -2.09
N LEU A 199 -1.20 1.23 -3.10
CA LEU A 199 -2.28 0.25 -2.96
C LEU A 199 -1.91 -0.89 -2.01
N LEU A 200 -0.69 -1.45 -2.12
CA LEU A 200 -0.18 -2.50 -1.22
C LEU A 200 -0.10 -2.02 0.23
N VAL A 201 0.45 -0.83 0.47
CA VAL A 201 0.49 -0.21 1.81
C VAL A 201 -0.92 -0.03 2.37
N SER A 202 -1.85 0.44 1.54
CA SER A 202 -3.25 0.61 1.93
C SER A 202 -3.93 -0.73 2.22
N SER A 203 -3.61 -1.79 1.47
CA SER A 203 -4.11 -3.15 1.71
C SER A 203 -3.61 -3.71 3.05
N ILE A 204 -2.32 -3.53 3.36
CA ILE A 204 -1.74 -3.90 4.66
C ILE A 204 -2.46 -3.14 5.77
N GLY A 205 -2.65 -1.82 5.62
CA GLY A 205 -3.39 -1.02 6.58
C GLY A 205 -4.83 -1.51 6.77
N LEU A 206 -5.54 -1.82 5.68
CA LEU A 206 -6.90 -2.36 5.75
C LEU A 206 -6.95 -3.70 6.50
N CYS A 207 -5.97 -4.59 6.24
CA CYS A 207 -5.81 -5.85 6.95
C CYS A 207 -5.59 -5.62 8.46
N ILE A 208 -4.63 -4.76 8.82
CA ILE A 208 -4.35 -4.41 10.23
C ILE A 208 -5.60 -3.84 10.91
N ALA A 209 -6.29 -2.88 10.28
CA ALA A 209 -7.48 -2.27 10.84
C ALA A 209 -8.60 -3.30 11.08
N ASN A 210 -8.78 -4.22 10.14
CA ASN A 210 -9.79 -5.28 10.26
C ASN A 210 -9.46 -6.26 11.40
N VAL A 211 -8.22 -6.75 11.46
CA VAL A 211 -7.78 -7.71 12.49
C VAL A 211 -7.83 -7.07 13.88
N THR A 212 -7.25 -5.88 14.03
CA THR A 212 -7.24 -5.14 15.30
C THR A 212 -8.66 -4.81 15.78
N SER A 213 -9.58 -4.45 14.88
CA SER A 213 -10.98 -4.20 15.26
C SER A 213 -11.67 -5.42 15.87
N VAL A 214 -11.43 -6.61 15.30
CA VAL A 214 -11.98 -7.87 15.80
C VAL A 214 -11.37 -8.23 17.16
N LEU A 215 -10.05 -8.09 17.31
CA LEU A 215 -9.36 -8.37 18.58
C LEU A 215 -9.84 -7.43 19.70
N ILE A 216 -10.07 -6.15 19.39
CA ILE A 216 -10.68 -5.18 20.33
C ILE A 216 -12.09 -5.64 20.73
N ALA A 217 -12.94 -5.97 19.76
CA ALA A 217 -14.33 -6.37 20.01
C ALA A 217 -14.45 -7.64 20.86
N VAL A 218 -13.59 -8.63 20.62
CA VAL A 218 -13.58 -9.92 21.34
C VAL A 218 -12.88 -9.81 22.70
N ARG A 219 -12.24 -8.67 22.99
CA ARG A 219 -11.42 -8.44 24.20
C ARG A 219 -10.35 -9.53 24.37
N ALA A 220 -9.75 -9.97 23.26
CA ALA A 220 -8.66 -10.95 23.28
C ALA A 220 -7.53 -10.49 24.21
N TRP A 221 -6.90 -11.43 24.93
CA TRP A 221 -5.91 -11.13 25.96
C TRP A 221 -4.58 -10.67 25.33
N GLY A 222 -3.89 -9.76 26.03
CA GLY A 222 -2.61 -9.16 25.59
C GLY A 222 -2.77 -7.75 25.02
N PHE A 223 -2.53 -6.75 25.87
CA PHE A 223 -2.33 -5.34 25.54
C PHE A 223 -3.46 -4.64 24.74
N ARG A 224 -4.49 -4.16 25.45
CA ARG A 224 -5.37 -3.08 24.94
C ARG A 224 -4.58 -1.87 24.38
N TRP A 225 -3.37 -1.67 24.88
CA TRP A 225 -2.40 -0.68 24.45
C TRP A 225 -1.72 -0.98 23.11
N LEU A 226 -1.75 -2.21 22.58
CA LEU A 226 -1.14 -2.57 21.30
C LEU A 226 -2.16 -2.44 20.16
N TRP A 227 -3.36 -2.98 20.35
CA TRP A 227 -4.37 -3.04 19.28
C TRP A 227 -4.98 -1.67 18.96
N ARG A 228 -5.15 -0.81 19.97
CA ARG A 228 -5.69 0.54 19.80
C ARG A 228 -4.81 1.46 18.95
N PRO A 229 -3.50 1.61 19.19
CA PRO A 229 -2.64 2.42 18.32
C PRO A 229 -2.47 1.80 16.93
N LEU A 230 -2.41 0.47 16.82
CA LEU A 230 -2.38 -0.20 15.50
C LEU A 230 -3.65 0.09 14.70
N PHE A 231 -4.83 -0.04 15.32
CA PHE A 231 -6.10 0.36 14.69
C PHE A 231 -6.08 1.84 14.34
N TRP A 232 -5.62 2.71 15.24
CA TRP A 232 -5.57 4.15 15.02
C TRP A 232 -4.67 4.54 13.84
N ALA A 233 -3.50 3.92 13.70
CA ALA A 233 -2.57 4.14 12.60
C ALA A 233 -3.12 3.61 11.27
N ALA A 234 -3.97 2.58 11.29
CA ALA A 234 -4.46 1.91 10.10
C ALA A 234 -5.88 2.31 9.68
N ARG A 235 -6.68 2.93 10.56
CA ARG A 235 -8.11 3.19 10.34
C ARG A 235 -8.42 4.11 9.16
N TRP A 236 -7.46 4.91 8.69
CA TRP A 236 -7.64 5.78 7.52
C TRP A 236 -8.05 4.97 6.28
N THR A 237 -7.60 3.71 6.19
CA THR A 237 -7.95 2.77 5.11
C THR A 237 -9.40 2.29 5.13
N THR A 238 -10.10 2.43 6.26
CA THR A 238 -11.48 1.96 6.44
C THR A 238 -12.55 3.00 6.08
N GLY A 239 -12.13 4.19 5.60
CA GLY A 239 -13.04 5.25 5.16
C GLY A 239 -13.61 5.00 3.76
N ARG A 240 -14.80 5.55 3.47
CA ARG A 240 -15.41 5.47 2.12
C ARG A 240 -14.51 6.11 1.06
N TRP A 241 -13.90 7.25 1.38
CA TRP A 241 -12.95 7.94 0.50
C TRP A 241 -11.70 7.10 0.21
N ALA A 242 -11.11 6.47 1.24
CA ALA A 242 -9.97 5.58 1.06
C ALA A 242 -10.32 4.38 0.18
N ALA A 243 -11.51 3.80 0.35
CA ALA A 243 -12.00 2.73 -0.53
C ALA A 243 -12.11 3.17 -2.00
N ALA A 244 -12.67 4.36 -2.26
CA ALA A 244 -12.73 4.91 -3.62
C ALA A 244 -11.33 5.09 -4.22
N VAL A 245 -10.40 5.70 -3.46
CA VAL A 245 -9.01 5.89 -3.90
C VAL A 245 -8.31 4.55 -4.18
N MET A 246 -8.46 3.56 -3.30
CA MET A 246 -7.87 2.23 -3.50
C MET A 246 -8.43 1.52 -4.74
N ILE A 247 -9.74 1.65 -5.01
CA ILE A 247 -10.35 1.10 -6.22
C ILE A 247 -9.78 1.79 -7.46
N SER A 248 -9.69 3.13 -7.46
CA SER A 248 -9.10 3.88 -8.56
C SER A 248 -7.64 3.49 -8.79
N LEU A 249 -6.83 3.39 -7.74
CA LEU A 249 -5.43 2.93 -7.83
C LEU A 249 -5.34 1.49 -8.34
N GLY A 250 -6.25 0.61 -7.92
CA GLY A 250 -6.32 -0.78 -8.36
C GLY A 250 -6.64 -0.96 -9.85
N ILE A 251 -7.28 0.03 -10.48
CA ILE A 251 -7.54 0.05 -11.93
C ILE A 251 -6.40 0.78 -12.67
N LEU A 252 -5.98 1.94 -12.17
CA LEU A 252 -4.97 2.77 -12.82
C LEU A 252 -3.60 2.11 -12.82
N ALA A 253 -3.17 1.50 -11.71
CA ALA A 253 -1.85 0.87 -11.61
C ALA A 253 -1.61 -0.21 -12.69
N PRO A 254 -2.51 -1.20 -12.89
CA PRO A 254 -2.34 -2.17 -13.97
C PRO A 254 -2.43 -1.52 -15.36
N MET A 255 -3.32 -0.55 -15.60
CA MET A 255 -3.41 0.13 -16.91
C MET A 255 -2.12 0.92 -17.26
N LEU A 256 -1.49 1.54 -16.27
CA LEU A 256 -0.26 2.29 -16.42
C LEU A 256 0.96 1.37 -16.59
N ALA A 257 1.03 0.30 -15.79
CA ALA A 257 2.10 -0.67 -15.87
C ALA A 257 2.04 -1.53 -17.14
N SER A 258 0.84 -1.79 -17.67
CA SER A 258 0.66 -2.61 -18.86
C SER A 258 1.00 -1.91 -20.17
N GLY A 259 1.06 -0.57 -20.18
CA GLY A 259 1.18 0.23 -21.40
C GLY A 259 -0.17 0.58 -22.06
N LEU A 260 -1.30 0.07 -21.57
CA LEU A 260 -2.64 0.39 -22.11
C LEU A 260 -2.96 1.88 -22.02
N ALA A 261 -2.56 2.53 -20.93
CA ALA A 261 -2.76 3.97 -20.77
C ALA A 261 -1.95 4.79 -21.78
N LEU A 262 -0.80 4.27 -22.23
CA LEU A 262 0.03 4.89 -23.25
C LEU A 262 -0.66 4.83 -24.62
N ASP A 263 -1.23 3.66 -24.98
CA ASP A 263 -1.98 3.48 -26.22
C ASP A 263 -3.22 4.39 -26.29
N TRP A 264 -3.96 4.50 -25.20
CA TRP A 264 -5.07 5.45 -25.09
C TRP A 264 -4.62 6.91 -25.26
N ALA A 265 -3.48 7.28 -24.67
CA ALA A 265 -2.95 8.63 -24.80
C ALA A 265 -2.56 8.95 -26.25
N TYR A 266 -1.97 7.98 -26.97
CA TYR A 266 -1.63 8.15 -28.39
C TYR A 266 -2.88 8.25 -29.27
N GLN A 267 -3.91 7.42 -29.04
CA GLN A 267 -5.19 7.50 -29.77
C GLN A 267 -5.92 8.85 -29.58
N LEU A 268 -5.78 9.49 -28.43
CA LEU A 268 -6.37 10.81 -28.17
C LEU A 268 -5.58 11.96 -28.81
N SER A 269 -4.35 11.69 -29.26
CA SER A 269 -3.48 12.68 -29.90
C SER A 269 -3.56 12.67 -31.44
N GLU A 270 -4.24 11.67 -32.01
CA GLU A 270 -4.60 11.57 -33.43
C GLU A 270 -5.96 12.24 -33.70
#